data_AF-A0A6A6WTZ0-F1
#
_entry.id   AF-A0A6A6WTZ0-F1
#
_cell.length_a   1.000
_cell.length_b   1.000
_cell.length_c   1.000
_cell.angle_alpha   90.00
_cell.angle_beta   90.00
_cell.angle_gamma   90.00
#
_symmetry.space_group_name_H-M   'P 1'
#
loop_
_entity.id
_entity.type
_entity.pdbx_description
1 polymer ?
#
loop_
_entity_poly.entity_id
_entity_poly.type
_entity_poly.pdbx_seq_one_letter_code
_entity_poly.pdbx_strand_id
1 'polypeptide(L)' 'KRVLGEEHPDTLSSIANLAYTWKSQSRNEEAILLMEKCVKLQKRILGYHHPDTKVSIKNLNSWQIESSEGEI' A
#
# COMPACT_ATOMS: atom_id res chain seq x y z
N LYS A 1 6.34 1.59 -26.84
CA LYS A 1 6.15 0.95 -25.51
C LYS A 1 6.78 1.87 -24.46
N ARG A 2 6.00 2.64 -23.69
CA ARG A 2 6.53 3.41 -22.55
C ARG A 2 6.45 2.53 -21.31
N VAL A 3 7.59 2.33 -20.65
CA VAL A 3 7.64 1.66 -19.34
C VAL A 3 7.30 2.74 -18.31
N LEU A 4 6.26 2.51 -17.52
CA LEU A 4 5.91 3.40 -16.41
C LEU A 4 6.89 3.13 -15.27
N GLY A 5 7.52 4.19 -14.75
CA GLY A 5 8.40 4.08 -13.59
C GLY A 5 7.61 3.79 -12.30
N GLU A 6 8.32 3.51 -11.21
CA GLU A 6 7.72 3.32 -9.88
C GLU A 6 6.95 4.56 -9.39
N GLU A 7 7.24 5.73 -9.96
CA GLU A 7 6.58 6.99 -9.59
C GLU A 7 5.32 7.28 -10.40
N HIS A 8 4.95 6.43 -11.37
CA HIS A 8 3.74 6.67 -12.14
C HIS A 8 2.48 6.31 -11.32
N PRO A 9 1.41 7.13 -11.31
CA PRO A 9 0.19 6.86 -10.56
C PRO A 9 -0.38 5.44 -10.76
N ASP A 10 -0.39 4.97 -12.01
CA ASP A 10 -0.87 3.60 -12.33
C ASP A 10 0.03 2.51 -11.74
N THR A 11 1.34 2.75 -11.68
CA THR A 11 2.29 1.84 -11.02
C THR A 11 2.03 1.81 -9.52
N LEU A 12 1.76 2.96 -8.88
CA LEU A 12 1.41 3.04 -7.46
C LEU A 12 0.13 2.26 -7.15
N SER A 13 -0.89 2.39 -8.00
CA SER A 13 -2.14 1.62 -7.89
C SER A 13 -1.88 0.12 -8.02
N SER A 14 -0.99 -0.27 -8.94
CA SER A 14 -0.58 -1.67 -9.11
C SER A 14 0.17 -2.22 -7.89
N ILE A 15 1.03 -1.41 -7.25
CA ILE A 15 1.72 -1.79 -6.01
C ILE A 15 0.72 -1.99 -4.87
N ALA A 16 -0.28 -1.12 -4.73
CA ALA A 16 -1.33 -1.27 -3.72
C ALA A 16 -2.12 -2.58 -3.94
N ASN A 17 -2.49 -2.90 -5.17
CA ASN A 17 -3.18 -4.15 -5.52
C ASN A 17 -2.33 -5.39 -5.23
N LEU A 18 -1.01 -5.32 -5.46
CA LEU A 18 -0.09 -6.40 -5.13
C LEU A 18 -0.04 -6.63 -3.61
N ALA A 19 -0.02 -5.56 -2.81
CA ALA A 19 -0.07 -5.67 -1.35
C ALA A 19 -1.36 -6.34 -0.87
N TYR A 20 -2.51 -5.99 -1.45
CA TYR A 20 -3.78 -6.68 -1.19
C TYR A 20 -3.73 -8.16 -1.56
N THR A 21 -3.10 -8.49 -2.68
CA THR A 21 -2.94 -9.88 -3.11
C THR A 21 -2.10 -10.67 -2.13
N TRP A 22 -1.00 -10.09 -1.62
CA TRP A 22 -0.19 -10.73 -0.59
C TRP A 22 -0.93 -10.91 0.73
N LYS A 23 -1.75 -9.92 1.14
CA LYS A 23 -2.63 -10.03 2.31
C LYS A 23 -3.59 -11.22 2.17
N SER A 24 -4.18 -11.43 0.99
CA SER A 24 -5.04 -12.58 0.72
C SER A 24 -4.32 -13.93 0.70
N GLN A 25 -3.00 -13.93 0.49
CA GLN A 25 -2.14 -15.13 0.54
C GLN A 25 -1.58 -15.39 1.94
N SER A 26 -2.14 -14.76 2.98
CA SER A 26 -1.66 -14.83 4.36
C SER A 26 -0.23 -14.31 4.57
N ARG A 27 0.34 -13.59 3.59
CA ARG A 27 1.64 -12.93 3.69
C ARG A 27 1.47 -11.53 4.29
N ASN A 28 1.00 -11.48 5.53
CA ASN A 28 0.57 -10.25 6.21
C ASN A 28 1.70 -9.23 6.34
N GLU A 29 2.87 -9.64 6.85
CA GLU A 29 4.02 -8.76 7.07
C GLU A 29 4.52 -8.15 5.76
N GLU A 30 4.68 -8.98 4.72
CA GLU A 30 5.14 -8.53 3.41
C GLU A 30 4.13 -7.57 2.75
N ALA A 31 2.84 -7.84 2.91
CA ALA A 31 1.77 -6.96 2.43
C ALA A 31 1.83 -5.59 3.10
N ILE A 32 2.03 -5.54 4.42
CA ILE A 32 2.17 -4.30 5.19
C ILE A 32 3.39 -3.52 4.70
N LEU A 33 4.56 -4.16 4.62
CA LEU A 33 5.80 -3.51 4.14
C LEU A 33 5.64 -2.94 2.72
N LEU A 34 4.97 -3.67 1.83
CA LEU A 34 4.71 -3.20 0.46
C LEU A 34 3.73 -2.01 0.45
N MET A 35 2.67 -2.06 1.26
CA MET A 35 1.71 -0.96 1.38
C MET A 35 2.36 0.28 2.01
N GLU A 36 3.28 0.13 2.96
CA GLU A 36 4.07 1.25 3.50
C GLU A 36 4.92 1.93 2.41
N LYS A 37 5.59 1.14 1.56
CA LYS A 37 6.33 1.68 0.39
C LYS A 37 5.38 2.43 -0.54
N CYS A 38 4.20 1.87 -0.84
CA CYS A 38 3.19 2.50 -1.67
C CYS A 38 2.75 3.86 -1.11
N VAL A 39 2.37 3.91 0.17
CA VAL A 39 1.94 5.13 0.86
C VAL A 39 3.04 6.21 0.85
N LYS A 40 4.31 5.83 1.09
CA LYS A 40 5.44 6.79 1.03
C LYS A 40 5.56 7.41 -0.36
N LEU A 41 5.44 6.62 -1.41
CA LEU A 41 5.51 7.10 -2.79
C LEU A 41 4.28 7.95 -3.15
N GLN A 42 3.07 7.50 -2.84
CA GLN A 42 1.84 8.27 -3.07
C GLN A 42 1.84 9.62 -2.35
N LYS A 43 2.32 9.68 -1.10
CA LYS A 43 2.50 10.95 -0.36
C LYS A 43 3.43 11.91 -1.10
N ARG A 44 4.52 11.41 -1.69
CA ARG A 44 5.50 12.23 -2.41
C ARG A 44 5.00 12.70 -3.79
N ILE A 45 4.29 11.84 -4.51
CA ILE A 45 3.94 12.05 -5.92
C ILE A 45 2.54 12.66 -6.07
N LEU A 46 1.54 12.09 -5.38
CA LEU A 46 0.14 12.50 -5.45
C LEU A 46 -0.24 13.50 -4.35
N GLY A 47 0.51 13.49 -3.24
CA GLY A 47 0.25 14.30 -2.06
C GLY A 47 -0.63 13.60 -1.03
N TYR A 48 -0.63 14.14 0.20
CA TYR A 48 -1.35 13.57 1.34
C TYR A 48 -2.88 13.60 1.17
N HIS A 49 -3.41 14.62 0.49
CA HIS A 49 -4.85 14.79 0.32
C HIS A 49 -5.46 14.00 -0.85
N HIS A 50 -4.62 13.36 -1.68
CA HIS A 50 -5.10 12.56 -2.81
C HIS A 50 -5.97 11.39 -2.32
N PRO A 51 -7.09 11.07 -3.00
CA PRO A 51 -7.96 9.96 -2.63
C PRO A 51 -7.20 8.63 -2.44
N ASP A 52 -6.36 8.26 -3.40
CA ASP A 52 -5.60 7.01 -3.35
C ASP A 52 -4.63 6.94 -2.17
N THR A 53 -3.99 8.06 -1.83
CA THR A 53 -3.11 8.16 -0.66
C THR A 53 -3.89 7.94 0.63
N LYS A 54 -5.07 8.56 0.77
CA LYS A 54 -5.92 8.41 1.96
C LYS A 54 -6.44 6.98 2.12
N VAL A 55 -6.87 6.37 1.03
CA VAL A 55 -7.34 4.97 1.02
C VAL A 55 -6.21 4.05 1.45
N SER A 56 -5.03 4.18 0.84
CA SER A 56 -3.87 3.34 1.16
C SER A 56 -3.40 3.50 2.60
N ILE A 57 -3.40 4.72 3.15
CA ILE A 57 -3.11 4.98 4.58
C ILE A 57 -4.15 4.30 5.48
N LYS A 58 -5.45 4.42 5.16
CA LYS A 58 -6.51 3.79 5.95
C LYS A 58 -6.34 2.27 5.99
N ASN A 59 -6.03 1.66 4.85
CA ASN A 59 -5.82 0.22 4.74
C ASN A 59 -4.58 -0.23 5.51
N LEU A 60 -3.47 0.50 5.39
CA LEU A 60 -2.24 0.24 6.13
C LEU A 60 -2.48 0.23 7.64
N ASN A 61 -3.16 1.26 8.16
CA ASN A 61 -3.49 1.34 9.59
C ASN A 61 -4.36 0.15 10.02
N SER A 62 -5.36 -0.21 9.21
CA SER A 62 -6.22 -1.37 9.51
C SER A 62 -5.42 -2.67 9.60
N TRP A 63 -4.46 -2.89 8.69
CA TRP A 63 -3.65 -4.10 8.69
C TRP A 63 -2.65 -4.15 9.84
N GLN A 64 -2.10 -3.00 10.24
CA GLN A 64 -1.21 -2.91 11.39
C GLN A 64 -1.95 -3.19 12.70
N ILE A 65 -3.18 -2.67 12.85
CA ILE A 65 -4.04 -2.97 14.02
C ILE A 65 -4.35 -4.47 14.08
N GLU A 66 -4.83 -5.06 12.98
CA GLU A 66 -5.13 -6.49 12.90
C GLU A 66 -3.90 -7.36 13.24
N SER A 67 -2.71 -6.96 12.75
CA SER A 67 -1.47 -7.67 13.04
C SER A 67 -1.04 -7.54 14.51
N SER A 68 -1.41 -6.44 15.19
CA SER A 68 -1.12 -6.24 16.61
C SER A 68 -2.11 -6.94 17.55
N GLU A 69 -3.33 -7.21 17.09
CA GLU A 69 -4.37 -7.90 17.87
C GLU A 69 -4.21 -9.44 17.86
N GLY A 70 -3.46 -9.99 16.89
CA GLY A 70 -3.22 -11.43 16.76
C GLY A 70 -2.13 -12.02 17.67
N GLU A 71 -1.52 -11.21 18.55
CA GLU A 71 -0.42 -11.63 19.45
C GLU A 71 -0.87 -12.02 20.88
N ILE A 72 -2.17 -12.22 21.16
CA ILE A 72 -2.71 -12.61 22.48
C ILE A 72 -3.03 -14.11 22.56
#